data_AF-A0A1F3SR50-F1
#
_entry.id   AF-A0A1F3SR50-F1
#
_cell.length_a   1.000
_cell.length_b   1.000
_cell.length_c   1.000
_cell.angle_alpha   90.00
_cell.angle_beta   90.00
_cell.angle_gamma   90.00
#
_symmetry.space_group_name_H-M   'P 1'
#
loop_
_entity.id
_entity.type
_entity.pdbx_description
1 polymer ?
#
loop_
_entity_poly.entity_id
_entity_poly.type
_entity_poly.pdbx_seq_one_letter_code
_entity_poly.pdbx_strand_id
1 'polypeptide(L)'
;MIWFFVVFVYFSKTMAAEVGLVQYQAIKPRQFYYSFAESCKVQRLREVPLITAHSLFQIDCMGKLVDAQAVCLKKGEELEERLKLLRAFVRAEKKDVVCEYGEGAELNLVCQGSYLPLCKDPKKSCLELKAKYSAEVPLWKATVSEKTRSSAPELNCYFSVTENLVK
;
A
#
# COMPACT_ATOMS: atom_id res chain seq x y z
N MET A 1 39.92 42.21 4.22
CA MET A 1 40.29 40.82 3.85
C MET A 1 39.20 39.89 4.35
N ILE A 2 38.33 39.52 3.44
CA ILE A 2 37.05 38.82 3.65
C ILE A 2 37.35 37.33 3.52
N TRP A 3 37.57 36.65 4.64
CA TRP A 3 37.86 35.21 4.67
C TRP A 3 37.20 34.60 5.89
N PHE A 4 35.87 34.65 5.96
CA PHE A 4 35.11 33.96 6.99
C PHE A 4 33.83 33.41 6.37
N PHE A 5 33.75 32.07 6.32
CA PHE A 5 32.58 31.24 6.05
C PHE A 5 32.07 31.10 4.61
N VAL A 6 32.92 30.56 3.74
CA VAL A 6 32.49 29.69 2.62
C VAL A 6 32.29 28.27 3.15
N VAL A 7 31.27 28.02 3.99
CA VAL A 7 30.94 26.66 4.51
C VAL A 7 29.42 26.46 4.69
N PHE A 8 28.59 26.91 3.74
CA PHE A 8 27.14 26.68 3.82
C PHE A 8 26.50 26.38 2.46
N VAL A 9 27.21 25.66 1.58
CA VAL A 9 26.68 25.21 0.29
C VAL A 9 27.03 23.75 0.05
N TYR A 10 26.69 22.84 0.97
CA TYR A 10 26.87 21.39 0.72
C TYR A 10 25.86 20.45 1.40
N PHE A 11 24.74 20.95 1.92
CA PHE A 11 23.73 20.11 2.58
C PHE A 11 22.29 20.51 2.20
N SER A 12 21.88 20.24 0.96
CA SER A 12 20.44 20.19 0.60
C SER A 12 20.18 19.57 -0.78
N LYS A 13 20.88 18.47 -1.11
CA LYS A 13 20.47 17.62 -2.24
C LYS A 13 20.46 16.18 -1.79
N THR A 14 19.31 15.72 -1.29
CA THR A 14 18.78 14.34 -1.42
C THR A 14 17.59 14.17 -0.47
N MET A 15 16.43 14.67 -0.84
CA MET A 15 15.14 14.08 -0.44
C MET A 15 14.28 14.07 -1.69
N ALA A 16 14.38 12.98 -2.47
CA ALA A 16 13.45 11.86 -2.40
C ALA A 16 12.14 12.19 -3.13
N ALA A 17 12.25 12.31 -4.46
CA ALA A 17 11.13 12.27 -5.38
C ALA A 17 10.68 10.81 -5.57
N GLU A 18 10.05 10.22 -4.56
CA GLU A 18 9.34 8.93 -4.70
C GLU A 18 7.81 9.12 -4.69
N VAL A 19 7.33 10.33 -4.41
CA VAL A 19 5.92 10.68 -4.43
C VAL A 19 5.50 10.96 -5.89
N GLY A 20 4.98 9.93 -6.55
CA GLY A 20 4.45 10.04 -7.92
C GLY A 20 4.58 8.77 -8.76
N LEU A 21 5.33 7.76 -8.30
CA LEU A 21 5.54 6.54 -9.07
C LEU A 21 4.40 5.54 -8.94
N VAL A 22 3.67 5.53 -7.83
CA VAL A 22 2.54 4.61 -7.58
C VAL A 22 1.26 5.42 -7.38
N GLN A 23 0.25 5.18 -8.21
CA GLN A 23 -1.11 5.70 -8.05
C GLN A 23 -2.05 4.53 -7.78
N TYR A 24 -2.88 4.67 -6.75
CA TYR A 24 -3.83 3.65 -6.34
C TYR A 24 -5.22 4.26 -6.25
N GLN A 25 -6.20 3.59 -6.83
CA GLN A 25 -7.61 3.99 -6.77
C GLN A 25 -8.48 2.76 -6.46
N ALA A 26 -9.25 2.84 -5.38
CA ALA A 26 -10.19 1.79 -5.03
C ALA A 26 -11.55 2.01 -5.70
N ILE A 27 -12.22 0.91 -6.08
CA ILE A 27 -13.56 0.89 -6.65
C ILE A 27 -14.55 0.56 -5.54
N LYS A 28 -15.45 1.52 -5.25
CA LYS A 28 -16.42 1.48 -4.14
C LYS A 28 -15.77 1.14 -2.78
N PRO A 29 -14.76 1.92 -2.33
CA PRO A 29 -14.07 1.63 -1.08
C PRO A 29 -14.97 1.83 0.13
N ARG A 30 -14.84 0.92 1.10
CA ARG A 30 -15.32 1.06 2.47
C ARG A 30 -14.14 0.86 3.41
N GLN A 31 -13.86 1.87 4.23
CA GLN A 31 -12.75 1.85 5.16
C GLN A 31 -13.24 1.59 6.58
N PHE A 32 -12.55 0.69 7.27
CA PHE A 32 -12.71 0.44 8.69
C PHE A 32 -11.39 0.72 9.40
N TYR A 33 -11.50 1.25 10.60
CA TYR A 33 -10.37 1.70 11.39
C TYR A 33 -10.36 0.90 12.68
N TYR A 34 -9.24 0.21 12.92
CA TYR A 34 -9.04 -0.55 14.15
C TYR A 34 -7.87 0.04 14.89
N SER A 35 -8.09 0.42 16.14
CA SER A 35 -7.00 0.91 16.98
C SER A 35 -5.88 -0.12 17.10
N PHE A 36 -4.68 0.35 17.38
CA PHE A 36 -3.55 -0.53 17.72
C PHE A 36 -3.90 -1.55 18.82
N ALA A 37 -4.63 -1.11 19.85
CA ALA A 37 -5.07 -1.98 20.93
C ALA A 37 -6.01 -3.10 20.46
N GLU A 38 -6.98 -2.79 19.60
CA GLU A 38 -7.87 -3.80 19.00
C GLU A 38 -7.12 -4.75 18.08
N SER A 39 -6.18 -4.21 17.31
CA SER A 39 -5.35 -4.97 16.37
C SER A 39 -4.43 -5.95 17.10
N CYS A 40 -3.85 -5.58 18.24
CA CYS A 40 -3.05 -6.52 19.05
C CYS A 40 -3.89 -7.64 19.68
N LYS A 41 -5.16 -7.37 20.01
CA LYS A 41 -6.07 -8.40 20.57
C LYS A 41 -6.37 -9.52 19.58
N VAL A 42 -6.26 -9.28 18.27
CA VAL A 42 -6.41 -10.31 17.23
C VAL A 42 -5.45 -11.49 17.47
N GLN A 43 -4.26 -11.22 18.01
CA GLN A 43 -3.24 -12.22 18.36
C GLN A 43 -3.37 -12.79 19.78
N ARG A 44 -4.54 -12.62 20.42
CA ARG A 44 -4.82 -13.05 21.80
C ARG A 44 -3.87 -12.45 22.85
N LEU A 45 -3.21 -11.34 22.51
CA LEU A 45 -2.39 -10.59 23.47
C LEU A 45 -3.35 -9.74 24.32
N ARG A 46 -3.49 -10.10 25.60
CA ARG A 46 -4.21 -9.28 26.58
C ARG A 46 -3.25 -8.24 27.13
N GLU A 47 -3.72 -7.00 27.21
CA GLU A 47 -3.05 -5.88 27.87
C GLU A 47 -1.62 -5.63 27.36
N VAL A 48 -1.53 -4.97 26.20
CA VAL A 48 -0.27 -4.60 25.55
C VAL A 48 -0.01 -3.11 25.81
N PRO A 49 0.68 -2.71 26.90
CA PRO A 49 0.93 -1.30 27.22
C PRO A 49 1.84 -0.60 26.21
N LEU A 50 2.69 -1.35 25.50
CA LEU A 50 3.63 -0.81 24.51
C LEU A 50 3.25 -1.31 23.12
N ILE A 51 2.55 -0.45 22.37
CA ILE A 51 2.21 -0.70 20.97
C ILE A 51 2.76 0.42 20.11
N THR A 52 3.54 0.07 19.11
CA THR A 52 4.17 1.02 18.18
C THR A 52 3.93 0.62 16.73
N ALA A 53 4.02 1.59 15.82
CA ALA A 53 4.08 1.28 14.40
C ALA A 53 5.49 0.77 14.09
N HIS A 54 5.60 -0.42 13.50
CA HIS A 54 6.88 -0.96 13.05
C HIS A 54 7.16 -0.58 11.59
N SER A 55 6.14 -0.66 10.73
CA SER A 55 6.20 -0.27 9.33
C SER A 55 4.81 0.17 8.84
N LEU A 56 4.70 0.50 7.55
CA LEU A 56 3.40 0.80 6.91
C LEU A 56 2.43 -0.40 6.93
N PHE A 57 2.92 -1.62 7.17
CA PHE A 57 2.12 -2.84 7.11
C PHE A 57 2.12 -3.64 8.42
N GLN A 58 2.88 -3.20 9.42
CA GLN A 58 3.05 -3.95 10.66
C GLN A 58 3.02 -3.04 11.89
N ILE A 59 2.35 -3.53 12.93
CA ILE A 59 2.39 -2.95 14.27
C ILE A 59 3.21 -3.89 15.17
N ASP A 60 3.95 -3.32 16.11
CA ASP A 60 4.66 -4.07 17.14
C ASP A 60 3.82 -4.07 18.43
N CYS A 61 3.38 -5.25 18.83
CA CYS A 61 2.65 -5.51 20.06
C CYS A 61 3.59 -6.16 21.10
N MET A 62 4.46 -5.36 21.75
CA MET A 62 5.45 -5.82 22.75
C MET A 62 6.45 -6.87 22.24
N GLY A 63 7.14 -6.58 21.14
CA GLY A 63 8.11 -7.46 20.49
C GLY A 63 7.48 -8.50 19.56
N LYS A 64 6.15 -8.45 19.36
CA LYS A 64 5.45 -9.30 18.39
C LYS A 64 4.93 -8.46 17.25
N LEU A 65 5.47 -8.70 16.06
CA LEU A 65 5.02 -8.04 14.85
C LEU A 65 3.68 -8.64 14.41
N VAL A 66 2.68 -7.77 14.28
CA VAL A 66 1.34 -8.10 13.82
C VAL A 66 1.12 -7.43 12.48
N ASP A 67 0.80 -8.24 11.48
CA ASP A 67 0.54 -7.80 10.12
C ASP A 67 -0.85 -7.16 9.99
N ALA A 68 -0.92 -5.97 9.38
CA ALA A 68 -2.15 -5.22 9.18
C ALA A 68 -3.15 -5.99 8.31
N GLN A 69 -2.69 -6.70 7.27
CA GLN A 69 -3.54 -7.50 6.41
C GLN A 69 -4.15 -8.67 7.18
N ALA A 70 -3.37 -9.34 8.04
CA ALA A 70 -3.89 -10.41 8.89
C ALA A 70 -4.98 -9.91 9.87
N VAL A 71 -4.80 -8.70 10.44
CA VAL A 71 -5.83 -8.06 11.27
C VAL A 71 -7.10 -7.82 10.46
N CYS A 72 -6.96 -7.23 9.27
CA CYS A 72 -8.10 -6.91 8.41
C CYS A 72 -8.82 -8.16 7.91
N LEU A 73 -8.11 -9.21 7.47
CA LEU A 73 -8.75 -10.45 7.04
C LEU A 73 -9.60 -11.05 8.16
N LYS A 74 -9.06 -11.14 9.38
CA LYS A 74 -9.81 -11.65 10.53
C LYS A 74 -10.99 -10.76 10.90
N LYS A 75 -10.84 -9.44 10.82
CA LYS A 75 -11.93 -8.50 11.09
C LYS A 75 -13.00 -8.47 10.01
N GLY A 76 -12.62 -8.72 8.77
CA GLY A 76 -13.54 -8.89 7.65
C GLY A 76 -14.42 -10.12 7.78
N GLU A 77 -13.93 -11.21 8.38
CA GLU A 77 -14.75 -12.39 8.71
C GLU A 77 -15.89 -12.09 9.70
N GLU A 78 -15.74 -11.05 10.54
CA GLU A 78 -16.77 -10.59 11.48
C GLU A 78 -17.83 -9.69 10.80
N LEU A 79 -17.61 -9.23 9.57
CA LEU A 79 -18.56 -8.38 8.84
C LEU A 79 -19.65 -9.23 8.18
N GLU A 80 -20.92 -8.81 8.32
CA GLU A 80 -22.07 -9.48 7.69
C GLU A 80 -22.00 -9.41 6.16
N GLU A 81 -21.52 -8.28 5.64
CA GLU A 81 -21.25 -8.07 4.23
C GLU A 81 -19.89 -8.70 3.90
N ARG A 82 -19.86 -9.71 3.02
CA ARG A 82 -18.63 -10.40 2.56
C ARG A 82 -17.78 -9.51 1.63
N LEU A 83 -17.40 -8.34 2.12
CA LEU A 83 -16.58 -7.37 1.41
C LEU A 83 -15.18 -7.95 1.19
N LYS A 84 -14.59 -7.65 0.04
CA LYS A 84 -13.25 -8.12 -0.31
C LYS A 84 -12.20 -7.12 0.12
N LEU A 85 -11.22 -7.58 0.89
CA LEU A 85 -10.09 -6.77 1.31
C LEU A 85 -9.26 -6.39 0.08
N LEU A 86 -9.13 -5.09 -0.13
CA LEU A 86 -8.23 -4.53 -1.14
C LEU A 86 -6.84 -4.40 -0.54
N ARG A 87 -6.70 -3.60 0.52
CA ARG A 87 -5.42 -3.37 1.21
C ARG A 87 -5.59 -3.09 2.69
N ALA A 88 -4.49 -3.26 3.41
CA ALA A 88 -4.37 -2.92 4.81
C ALA A 88 -3.09 -2.12 5.05
N PHE A 89 -3.15 -1.09 5.88
CA PHE A 89 -1.97 -0.30 6.23
C PHE A 89 -2.09 0.37 7.60
N VAL A 90 -0.94 0.74 8.16
CA VAL A 90 -0.79 1.33 9.48
C VAL A 90 -0.69 2.85 9.37
N ARG A 91 -1.48 3.59 10.14
CA ARG A 91 -1.30 5.04 10.32
C ARG A 91 -0.71 5.31 11.69
N ALA A 92 0.62 5.43 11.74
CA ALA A 92 1.36 5.65 12.98
C ALA A 92 0.83 6.86 13.77
N GLU A 93 0.54 7.97 13.07
CA GLU A 93 0.06 9.22 13.68
C GLU A 93 -1.34 9.12 14.30
N LYS A 94 -2.18 8.25 13.72
CA LYS A 94 -3.54 8.01 14.23
C LYS A 94 -3.63 6.79 15.14
N LYS A 95 -2.54 6.02 15.25
CA LYS A 95 -2.45 4.77 16.02
C LYS A 95 -3.54 3.77 15.66
N ASP A 96 -3.80 3.62 14.36
CA ASP A 96 -4.78 2.67 13.84
C ASP A 96 -4.26 1.89 12.62
N VAL A 97 -4.89 0.74 12.41
CA VAL A 97 -4.83 -0.08 11.21
C VAL A 97 -6.06 0.27 10.37
N VAL A 98 -5.82 0.62 9.11
CA VAL A 98 -6.86 0.89 8.12
C VAL A 98 -7.08 -0.36 7.29
N CYS A 99 -8.32 -0.84 7.28
CA CYS A 99 -8.76 -1.92 6.41
C CYS A 99 -9.63 -1.33 5.30
N GLU A 100 -9.16 -1.38 4.06
CA GLU A 100 -9.91 -0.89 2.91
C GLU A 100 -10.46 -2.06 2.12
N TYR A 101 -11.79 -2.19 2.12
CA TYR A 101 -12.52 -3.19 1.36
C TYR A 101 -13.21 -2.54 0.17
N GLY A 102 -13.55 -3.32 -0.85
CA GLY A 102 -14.29 -2.82 -1.99
C GLY A 102 -14.50 -3.90 -3.05
N GLU A 103 -14.92 -3.47 -4.25
CA GLU A 103 -15.17 -4.39 -5.36
C GLU A 103 -13.95 -4.55 -6.27
N GLY A 104 -12.99 -3.63 -6.21
CA GLY A 104 -11.79 -3.66 -7.03
C GLY A 104 -10.83 -2.54 -6.74
N ALA A 105 -9.68 -2.54 -7.41
CA ALA A 105 -8.69 -1.49 -7.36
C ALA A 105 -7.94 -1.36 -8.68
N GLU A 106 -7.49 -0.15 -8.95
CA GLU A 106 -6.62 0.20 -10.06
C GLU A 106 -5.29 0.68 -9.49
N LEU A 107 -4.19 0.14 -10.00
CA LEU A 107 -2.84 0.48 -9.60
C LEU A 107 -2.04 0.85 -10.83
N ASN A 108 -1.60 2.11 -10.89
CA ASN A 108 -0.75 2.61 -11.97
C ASN A 108 0.65 2.87 -11.40
N LEU A 109 1.66 2.24 -11.98
CA LEU A 109 3.04 2.32 -11.56
C LEU A 109 3.91 2.84 -12.70
N VAL A 110 4.55 3.98 -12.52
CA VAL A 110 5.55 4.50 -13.46
C VAL A 110 6.84 3.67 -13.32
N CYS A 111 7.21 2.95 -14.38
CA CYS A 111 8.38 2.09 -14.41
C CYS A 111 9.65 2.90 -14.66
N GLN A 112 10.22 3.45 -13.60
CA GLN A 112 11.49 4.17 -13.62
C GLN A 112 12.44 3.63 -12.55
N GLY A 113 13.75 3.78 -12.77
CA GLY A 113 14.78 3.37 -11.83
C GLY A 113 14.67 1.88 -11.48
N SER A 114 14.52 1.58 -10.19
CA SER A 114 14.36 0.21 -9.67
C SER A 114 13.06 -0.48 -10.11
N TYR A 115 12.04 0.27 -10.54
CA TYR A 115 10.75 -0.27 -11.00
C TYR A 115 10.73 -0.58 -12.49
N LEU A 116 11.77 -0.22 -13.25
CA LEU A 116 11.88 -0.50 -14.69
C LEU A 116 11.63 -1.98 -15.06
N PRO A 117 12.12 -2.99 -14.30
CA PRO A 117 11.87 -4.39 -14.60
C PRO A 117 10.39 -4.78 -14.54
N LEU A 118 9.56 -4.06 -13.79
CA LEU A 118 8.15 -4.44 -13.58
C LEU A 118 7.31 -4.26 -14.85
N CYS A 119 7.70 -3.37 -15.76
CA CYS A 119 7.03 -3.22 -17.06
C CYS A 119 7.41 -4.29 -18.08
N LYS A 120 8.39 -5.17 -17.80
CA LYS A 120 8.78 -6.24 -18.73
C LYS A 120 7.80 -7.40 -18.75
N ASP A 121 7.21 -7.72 -17.58
CA ASP A 121 6.19 -8.75 -17.44
C ASP A 121 5.03 -8.19 -16.60
N PRO A 122 4.05 -7.53 -17.27
CA PRO A 122 2.98 -6.82 -16.58
C PRO A 122 2.12 -7.74 -15.73
N LYS A 123 1.81 -8.95 -16.24
CA LYS A 123 0.97 -9.91 -15.55
C LYS A 123 1.66 -10.39 -14.27
N LYS A 124 2.93 -10.78 -14.36
CA LYS A 124 3.70 -11.22 -13.19
C LYS A 124 3.83 -10.09 -12.15
N SER A 125 4.20 -8.89 -12.58
CA SER A 125 4.34 -7.74 -11.69
C SER A 125 3.03 -7.38 -11.00
N CYS A 126 1.91 -7.36 -11.74
CA CYS A 126 0.61 -7.10 -11.13
C CYS A 126 0.19 -8.20 -10.13
N LEU A 127 0.55 -9.47 -10.37
CA LEU A 127 0.31 -10.55 -9.42
C LEU A 127 1.16 -10.40 -8.14
N GLU A 128 2.40 -9.94 -8.26
CA GLU A 128 3.25 -9.62 -7.10
C GLU A 128 2.67 -8.44 -6.30
N LEU A 129 2.19 -7.40 -6.99
CA LEU A 129 1.58 -6.22 -6.38
C LEU A 129 0.21 -6.50 -5.76
N LYS A 130 -0.53 -7.50 -6.29
CA LYS A 130 -1.84 -7.93 -5.79
C LYS A 130 -1.82 -8.19 -4.28
N ALA A 131 -0.77 -8.83 -3.77
CA ALA A 131 -0.68 -9.18 -2.35
C ALA A 131 -0.78 -7.96 -1.43
N LYS A 132 -0.35 -6.78 -1.89
CA LYS A 132 -0.33 -5.54 -1.09
C LYS A 132 -1.51 -4.61 -1.37
N TYR A 133 -1.96 -4.54 -2.62
CA TYR A 133 -2.93 -3.54 -3.07
C TYR A 133 -4.32 -4.12 -3.39
N SER A 134 -4.45 -5.44 -3.52
CA SER A 134 -5.70 -6.09 -3.90
C SER A 134 -5.79 -7.54 -3.41
N ALA A 135 -5.61 -7.75 -2.11
CA ALA A 135 -5.37 -9.05 -1.49
C ALA A 135 -6.34 -10.15 -1.95
N GLU A 136 -7.65 -9.87 -1.91
CA GLU A 136 -8.69 -10.88 -2.17
C GLU A 136 -9.33 -10.81 -3.56
N VAL A 137 -9.17 -9.70 -4.28
CA VAL A 137 -9.80 -9.51 -5.60
C VAL A 137 -8.87 -9.97 -6.73
N PRO A 138 -9.35 -10.73 -7.73
CA PRO A 138 -8.50 -11.27 -8.77
C PRO A 138 -7.95 -10.18 -9.70
N LEU A 139 -6.78 -10.45 -10.27
CA LEU A 139 -6.24 -9.65 -11.37
C LEU A 139 -7.09 -9.88 -12.60
N TRP A 140 -7.71 -8.83 -13.11
CA TRP A 140 -8.52 -8.87 -14.32
C TRP A 140 -7.68 -8.53 -15.55
N LYS A 141 -6.91 -7.43 -15.48
CA LYS A 141 -6.13 -6.94 -16.61
C LYS A 141 -4.82 -6.33 -16.15
N ALA A 142 -3.76 -6.57 -16.92
CA ALA A 142 -2.46 -5.96 -16.75
C ALA A 142 -2.00 -5.40 -18.10
N THR A 143 -1.66 -4.12 -18.16
CA THR A 143 -1.18 -3.46 -19.38
C THR A 143 0.04 -2.61 -19.10
N VAL A 144 0.81 -2.31 -20.15
CA VAL A 144 1.77 -1.22 -20.14
C VAL A 144 1.27 -0.16 -21.09
N SER A 145 1.28 1.09 -20.64
CA SER A 145 1.01 2.24 -21.48
C SER A 145 2.25 3.11 -21.61
N GLU A 146 2.52 3.59 -22.81
CA GLU A 146 3.49 4.64 -23.08
C GLU A 146 2.72 5.86 -23.57
N LYS A 147 2.69 6.94 -22.78
CA LYS A 147 1.94 8.16 -23.12
C LYS A 147 2.60 8.92 -24.27
N THR A 148 3.92 8.87 -24.38
CA THR A 148 4.73 9.43 -25.46
C THR A 148 6.01 8.61 -25.66
N ARG A 149 6.70 8.75 -26.81
CA ARG A 149 8.02 8.12 -27.07
C ARG A 149 9.10 8.44 -26.03
N SER A 150 8.91 9.50 -25.25
CA SER A 150 9.84 10.00 -24.23
C SER A 150 9.31 9.86 -22.81
N SER A 151 8.09 9.35 -22.61
CA SER A 151 7.56 9.02 -21.28
C SER A 151 8.07 7.66 -20.83
N ALA A 152 8.37 7.51 -19.55
CA ALA A 152 8.61 6.18 -19.00
C ALA A 152 7.32 5.34 -19.10
N PRO A 153 7.45 4.03 -19.38
CA PRO A 153 6.30 3.15 -19.45
C PRO A 153 5.59 3.09 -18.09
N GLU A 154 4.27 3.00 -18.13
CA GLU A 154 3.41 2.89 -16.95
C GLU A 154 2.77 1.49 -16.93
N LEU A 155 2.99 0.75 -15.86
CA LEU A 155 2.32 -0.52 -15.57
C LEU A 155 0.96 -0.22 -14.95
N ASN A 156 -0.11 -0.69 -15.59
CA ASN A 156 -1.48 -0.56 -15.07
C ASN A 156 -2.00 -1.94 -14.68
N CYS A 157 -2.41 -2.09 -13.42
CA CYS A 157 -2.98 -3.30 -12.86
C CYS A 157 -4.42 -3.05 -12.46
N TYR A 158 -5.32 -3.87 -12.98
CA TYR A 158 -6.75 -3.75 -12.73
C TYR A 158 -7.23 -5.00 -12.01
N PHE A 159 -7.71 -4.82 -10.80
CA PHE A 159 -8.21 -5.88 -9.94
C PHE A 159 -9.70 -5.68 -9.69
N SER A 160 -10.50 -6.74 -9.85
CA SER A 160 -11.95 -6.61 -9.71
C SER A 160 -12.62 -7.94 -9.45
N VAL A 161 -13.71 -7.93 -8.68
CA VAL A 161 -14.61 -9.09 -8.53
C VAL A 161 -15.43 -9.37 -9.78
N THR A 162 -15.65 -8.39 -10.65
CA THR A 162 -16.38 -8.55 -11.92
C THR A 162 -15.73 -7.78 -13.07
N GLU A 163 -15.83 -8.30 -14.30
CA GLU A 163 -15.16 -7.75 -15.49
C GLU A 163 -15.63 -6.33 -15.87
N ASN A 164 -16.82 -5.91 -15.41
CA ASN A 164 -17.47 -4.66 -15.84
C ASN A 164 -17.17 -3.44 -14.96
N LEU A 165 -16.39 -3.60 -13.88
CA LEU A 165 -16.19 -2.52 -12.91
C LEU A 165 -15.00 -1.61 -13.23
N VAL A 166 -14.15 -2.04 -14.15
CA VAL A 166 -12.95 -1.32 -14.57
C VAL A 166 -13.23 -0.68 -15.92
N LYS A 167 -13.17 0.66 -16.02
CA LYS A 167 -13.48 1.41 -17.25
C LYS A 167 -12.22 1.85 -17.98
#